data_AF-A0A960IA84-F1
#
_entry.id   AF-A0A960IA84-F1
#
_cell.length_a   1.000
_cell.length_b   1.000
_cell.length_c   1.000
_cell.angle_alpha   90.00
_cell.angle_beta   90.00
_cell.angle_gamma   90.00
#
_symmetry.space_group_name_H-M   'P 1'
#
loop_
_entity.id
_entity.type
_entity.pdbx_description
1 polymer ?
#
loop_
_entity_poly.entity_id
_entity_poly.type
_entity_poly.pdbx_seq_one_letter_code
_entity_poly.pdbx_strand_id
1 'polypeptide(L)' 'MSTELPIIITCESCAMRHSEHCDDCMVTFLCDTGEAPPEAVVLDLTEARAVRLLAAAGLVPSLKHREAI' A
#
# COMPACT_ATOMS: atom_id res chain seq x y z
N MET A 1 -24.92 15.51 11.03
CA MET A 1 -23.56 15.01 10.72
C MET A 1 -23.60 13.53 10.98
N SER A 2 -23.75 12.71 9.93
CA SER A 2 -23.71 11.27 10.07
C SER A 2 -22.28 10.87 10.42
N THR A 3 -22.08 10.36 11.63
CA THR A 3 -20.83 9.74 12.06
C THR A 3 -20.72 8.42 11.31
N GLU A 4 -20.07 8.42 10.15
CA GLU A 4 -19.64 7.18 9.52
C GLU A 4 -18.62 6.52 10.44
N LEU A 5 -18.97 5.33 10.94
CA LEU A 5 -18.05 4.49 11.68
C LEU A 5 -16.94 4.02 10.72
N PRO A 6 -15.67 4.04 11.16
CA PRO A 6 -14.57 3.59 10.31
C PRO A 6 -14.75 2.12 9.94
N ILE A 7 -14.40 1.76 8.71
CA ILE A 7 -14.31 0.35 8.29
C ILE A 7 -13.12 -0.26 9.02
N ILE A 8 -13.37 -1.27 9.87
CA ILE A 8 -12.34 -1.98 10.62
C ILE A 8 -12.10 -3.33 9.95
N ILE A 9 -10.86 -3.58 9.54
CA ILE A 9 -10.38 -4.87 9.06
C ILE A 9 -9.55 -5.48 10.19
N THR A 10 -9.96 -6.64 10.72
CA THR A 10 -9.26 -7.32 11.83
C THR A 10 -9.20 -8.82 11.62
N CYS A 11 -8.05 -9.42 11.94
CA CYS A 11 -7.89 -10.87 11.93
C CYS A 11 -8.72 -11.54 13.02
N GLU A 12 -9.10 -10.85 14.10
CA GLU A 12 -9.82 -11.44 15.23
C GLU A 12 -11.19 -11.98 14.84
N SER A 13 -11.93 -11.26 13.98
CA SER A 13 -13.26 -11.64 13.52
C SER A 13 -13.28 -12.15 12.06
N CYS A 14 -12.12 -12.51 11.51
CA CYS A 14 -12.01 -12.94 10.12
C CYS A 14 -12.46 -14.41 9.97
N ALA A 15 -13.47 -14.65 9.11
CA ALA A 15 -13.97 -16.00 8.84
C ALA A 15 -12.94 -16.93 8.18
N MET A 16 -11.92 -16.37 7.52
CA MET A 16 -10.87 -17.11 6.81
C MET A 16 -9.59 -17.29 7.64
N ARG A 17 -9.61 -16.89 8.93
CA ARG A 17 -8.42 -16.96 9.80
C ARG A 17 -7.89 -18.40 9.89
N HIS A 18 -6.56 -18.55 9.81
CA HIS A 18 -5.87 -19.85 9.82
C HIS A 18 -6.15 -20.76 8.62
N SER A 19 -6.50 -20.18 7.47
CA SER A 19 -6.57 -20.89 6.18
C SER A 19 -5.46 -20.42 5.24
N GLU A 20 -5.32 -21.11 4.10
CA GLU A 20 -4.39 -20.73 3.01
C GLU A 20 -4.61 -19.30 2.48
N HIS A 21 -5.80 -18.72 2.69
CA HIS A 21 -6.07 -17.33 2.33
C HIS A 21 -5.28 -16.31 3.16
N CYS A 22 -4.72 -16.71 4.31
CA CYS A 22 -3.86 -15.85 5.10
C CYS A 22 -2.49 -15.60 4.44
N ASP A 23 -2.04 -16.50 3.55
CA ASP A 23 -0.70 -16.46 2.96
C ASP A 23 -0.52 -15.32 1.96
N ASP A 24 -1.61 -14.79 1.40
CA ASP A 24 -1.64 -13.61 0.50
C ASP A 24 -2.61 -12.52 1.01
N CYS A 25 -2.84 -12.46 2.33
CA CYS A 25 -3.76 -11.49 2.91
C CYS A 25 -3.10 -10.12 3.05
N MET A 26 -3.81 -9.04 2.69
CA MET A 26 -3.37 -7.66 2.91
C MET A 26 -3.01 -7.37 4.37
N VAL A 27 -3.68 -7.99 5.34
CA VAL A 27 -3.36 -7.80 6.77
C VAL A 27 -2.01 -8.41 7.12
N THR A 28 -1.63 -9.52 6.49
CA THR A 28 -0.28 -10.08 6.60
C THR A 28 0.71 -9.03 6.11
N PHE A 29 0.61 -8.55 4.87
CA PHE A 29 1.55 -7.53 4.35
C PHE A 29 1.60 -6.21 5.15
N LEU A 30 0.47 -5.72 5.67
CA LEU A 30 0.41 -4.45 6.39
C LEU A 30 0.87 -4.54 7.85
N CYS A 31 0.68 -5.69 8.49
CA CYS A 31 1.02 -5.92 9.89
C CYS A 31 2.23 -6.83 10.09
N ASP A 32 2.77 -7.41 9.01
CA ASP A 32 4.02 -8.13 9.05
C ASP A 32 5.13 -7.16 9.46
N THR A 33 5.85 -7.59 10.49
CA THR A 33 6.99 -6.89 11.10
C THR A 33 8.26 -7.74 10.94
N GLY A 34 8.14 -8.89 10.28
CA GLY A 34 9.22 -9.81 9.94
C GLY A 34 9.94 -9.32 8.70
N GLU A 35 11.23 -9.03 8.91
CA GLU A 35 12.10 -8.27 8.00
C GLU A 35 11.72 -6.77 7.98
N ALA A 36 12.74 -5.91 8.04
CA ALA A 36 12.56 -4.47 8.12
C ALA A 36 11.50 -4.00 7.10
N PRO A 37 10.65 -3.01 7.44
CA PRO A 37 9.68 -2.48 6.49
C PRO A 37 10.41 -2.26 5.16
N PRO A 38 9.85 -2.70 4.03
CA PRO A 38 10.55 -2.66 2.75
C PRO A 38 11.20 -1.30 2.63
N GLU A 39 12.53 -1.30 2.55
CA GLU A 39 13.31 -0.07 2.65
C GLU A 39 12.69 0.93 1.66
N ALA A 40 12.39 2.13 2.16
CA ALA A 40 11.73 3.13 1.34
C ALA A 40 12.50 3.24 0.02
N VAL A 41 11.80 3.13 -1.12
CA VAL A 41 12.44 3.25 -2.43
C VAL A 41 12.89 4.69 -2.59
N VAL A 42 14.17 4.95 -2.34
CA VAL A 42 14.78 6.27 -2.51
C VAL A 42 15.15 6.43 -3.98
N LEU A 43 14.46 7.33 -4.66
CA LEU A 43 14.79 7.70 -6.04
C LEU A 43 15.73 8.90 -6.04
N ASP A 44 16.78 8.82 -6.84
CA ASP A 44 17.58 10.00 -7.17
C ASP A 44 16.81 10.97 -8.09
N LEU A 45 17.39 12.14 -8.38
CA LEU A 45 16.75 13.15 -9.22
C LEU A 45 16.53 12.69 -10.68
N THR A 46 17.40 11.84 -11.21
CA THR A 46 17.32 11.31 -12.57
C THR A 46 16.22 10.26 -12.64
N GLU A 47 16.18 9.34 -11.68
CA GLU A 47 15.15 8.32 -11.55
C GLU A 47 13.76 8.92 -11.34
N ALA A 48 13.64 9.92 -10.45
CA ALA A 48 12.39 10.63 -10.24
C ALA A 48 11.88 11.32 -11.52
N ARG A 49 12.78 11.85 -12.36
CA ARG A 49 12.42 12.42 -13.67
C ARG A 49 11.97 11.34 -14.65
N ALA A 50 12.68 10.20 -14.70
CA ALA A 50 12.31 9.09 -15.56
C ALA A 50 10.92 8.55 -15.22
N VAL A 51 10.61 8.33 -13.94
CA VAL A 51 9.27 7.88 -13.49
C VAL A 51 8.18 8.86 -13.92
N ARG A 52 8.42 10.18 -13.81
CA ARG A 52 7.47 11.20 -14.27
C ARG A 52 7.24 11.17 -15.79
N LEU A 53 8.30 10.94 -16.58
CA LEU A 53 8.18 10.81 -18.04
C LEU A 53 7.38 9.58 -18.43
N LEU A 54 7.65 8.44 -17.78
CA LEU A 54 6.89 7.21 -18.00
C LEU A 54 5.42 7.38 -17.62
N ALA A 55 5.13 8.06 -16.52
CA ALA A 55 3.76 8.34 -16.09
C ALA A 55 3.03 9.26 -17.09
N ALA A 56 3.70 10.29 -17.59
CA ALA A 56 3.15 11.18 -18.62
C ALA A 56 2.86 10.44 -19.95
N ALA A 57 3.65 9.42 -20.27
CA ALA A 57 3.43 8.54 -21.41
C ALA A 57 2.37 7.44 -21.16
N GLY A 58 1.82 7.33 -19.95
CA GLY A 58 0.85 6.30 -19.58
C GLY A 58 1.46 4.89 -19.38
N LEU A 59 2.78 4.80 -19.27
CA LEU A 59 3.50 3.53 -19.12
C LEU A 59 3.57 3.04 -17.67
N VAL A 60 3.39 3.94 -16.70
CA VAL A 60 3.30 3.61 -15.27
C VAL A 60 2.17 4.40 -14.61
N PRO A 61 1.56 3.87 -13.52
CA PRO A 61 0.56 4.62 -12.76
C PRO A 61 1.16 5.88 -12.13
N SER A 62 0.38 6.97 -12.10
CA SER A 62 0.74 8.14 -11.32
C SER A 62 0.50 7.90 -9.81
N LEU A 63 1.17 8.70 -8.97
CA LEU A 63 0.92 8.72 -7.53
C LEU A 63 -0.54 9.10 -7.25
N LYS A 64 -1.32 8.13 -6.76
CA LYS A 64 -2.74 8.29 -6.44
C LYS A 64 -2.95 9.16 -5.20
N HIS A 65 -2.02 9.08 -4.24
CA HIS A 65 -2.02 9.88 -3.02
C HIS A 65 -0.93 10.94 -3.13
N ARG A 66 -1.34 12.19 -3.28
CA ARG A 66 -0.47 13.36 -3.16
C ARG A 66 -0.84 14.06 -1.87
N GLU A 67 0.15 14.50 -1.09
CA GLU A 67 -0.13 15.41 0.02
C GLU A 67 -0.86 16.64 -0.53
N ALA A 68 -1.94 17.02 0.15
CA ALA A 68 -2.62 18.28 -0.12
C ALA A 68 -1.67 19.39 0.34
N ILE A 69 -1.14 20.15 -0.63
CA ILE A 69 -0.36 21.36 -0.39
C ILE A 69 -1.32 22.52 -0.20
#